data_AF-A0A261CXR0-F1
#
_entry.id   AF-A0A261CXR0-F1
#
_cell.length_a   1.000
_cell.length_b   1.000
_cell.length_c   1.000
_cell.angle_alpha   90.00
_cell.angle_beta   90.00
_cell.angle_gamma   90.00
#
_symmetry.space_group_name_H-M   'P 1'
#
loop_
_entity.id
_entity.type
_entity.pdbx_description
1 polymer ?
#
loop_
_entity_poly.entity_id
_entity_poly.type
_entity_poly.pdbx_seq_one_letter_code
_entity_poly.pdbx_strand_id
1 'polypeptide(L)'
;MQLHTDPAFDRLLLRSLSVTAVGAANATAIAGVGTQVAPGEVVSWERYWRREGDRALERADDRLAADDVSGAGRQLLSASWSYGQAAHFYRSDPASEMWQTNRLSQISAFQAAIPLLPNRCEPIVMSTRVGNCHGYLIGEEQNAGAYVLIPVGVEMSAEDSYALFASTAEAVGARCLVIDLCMSDGTRAADADVMGTALTWLTGRSSKVFVLGWGALASRTVAAIGDHSGLAAVLCCPDAAEADAVCRLLPALECPSVLLPPDSEVAAGLRWLPSNVP
;
A
#
# COMPACT_ATOMS: atom_id res chain seq x y z
N MET A 1 -14.14 -16.03 7.14
CA MET A 1 -13.23 -17.19 7.07
C MET A 1 -12.12 -16.94 8.07
N GLN A 2 -11.79 -17.92 8.92
CA GLN A 2 -10.69 -17.80 9.87
C GLN A 2 -9.55 -18.72 9.40
N LEU A 3 -8.35 -18.16 9.26
CA LEU A 3 -7.12 -18.80 8.82
C LEU A 3 -6.14 -19.03 10.00
N HIS A 4 -6.29 -18.27 11.08
CA HIS A 4 -5.46 -18.39 12.28
C HIS A 4 -6.24 -18.12 13.57
N THR A 5 -5.85 -18.73 14.68
CA THR A 5 -6.53 -18.54 15.98
C THR A 5 -6.16 -17.22 16.66
N ASP A 6 -4.94 -16.73 16.44
CA ASP A 6 -4.52 -15.35 16.77
C ASP A 6 -5.20 -14.32 15.83
N PRO A 7 -5.99 -13.37 16.35
CA PRO A 7 -6.72 -12.39 15.52
C PRO A 7 -5.83 -11.39 14.76
N ALA A 8 -4.63 -11.08 15.26
CA ALA A 8 -3.72 -10.21 14.55
C ALA A 8 -3.12 -10.93 13.34
N PHE A 9 -2.71 -12.19 13.53
CA PHE A 9 -2.19 -13.01 12.43
C PHE A 9 -3.29 -13.29 11.41
N ASP A 10 -4.50 -13.62 11.86
CA ASP A 10 -5.65 -13.90 10.99
C ASP A 10 -5.94 -12.76 10.01
N ARG A 11 -5.99 -11.52 10.52
CA ARG A 11 -6.20 -10.32 9.68
C ARG A 11 -5.11 -10.16 8.62
N LEU A 12 -3.86 -10.39 8.97
CA LEU A 12 -2.74 -10.30 8.03
C LEU A 12 -2.74 -11.42 6.98
N LEU A 13 -3.20 -12.62 7.34
CA LEU A 13 -3.38 -13.72 6.41
C LEU A 13 -4.53 -13.46 5.44
N LEU A 14 -5.65 -12.94 5.93
CA LEU A 14 -6.79 -12.54 5.09
C LEU A 14 -6.38 -11.44 4.10
N ARG A 15 -5.63 -10.43 4.56
CA ARG A 15 -5.05 -9.42 3.67
C ARG A 15 -4.10 -10.04 2.65
N SER A 16 -3.26 -11.00 3.05
CA SER A 16 -2.37 -11.71 2.12
C SER A 16 -3.13 -12.50 1.06
N LEU A 17 -4.30 -13.06 1.38
CA LEU A 17 -5.14 -13.72 0.37
C LEU A 17 -5.59 -12.75 -0.73
N SER A 18 -5.89 -11.50 -0.39
CA SER A 18 -6.36 -10.50 -1.37
C SER A 18 -5.35 -10.24 -2.49
N VAL A 19 -4.06 -10.45 -2.23
CA VAL A 19 -2.98 -10.21 -3.20
C VAL A 19 -2.43 -11.50 -3.84
N THR A 20 -3.07 -12.64 -3.60
CA THR A 20 -2.68 -13.90 -4.28
C THR A 20 -2.96 -13.86 -5.77
N ALA A 21 -4.02 -13.17 -6.20
CA ALA A 21 -4.40 -13.05 -7.61
C ALA A 21 -3.35 -12.31 -8.46
N VAL A 22 -2.63 -11.35 -7.86
CA VAL A 22 -1.52 -10.62 -8.51
C VAL A 22 -0.16 -11.30 -8.31
N GLY A 23 -0.13 -12.46 -7.65
CA GLY A 23 1.09 -13.24 -7.41
C GLY A 23 2.00 -12.69 -6.32
N ALA A 24 1.58 -11.67 -5.56
CA ALA A 24 2.37 -11.10 -4.46
C ALA A 24 2.35 -11.97 -3.20
N ALA A 25 1.39 -12.87 -3.05
CA ALA A 25 1.39 -13.84 -1.97
C ALA A 25 1.08 -15.25 -2.48
N ASN A 26 1.59 -16.24 -1.77
CA ASN A 26 1.37 -17.65 -2.09
C ASN A 26 0.34 -18.25 -1.11
N ALA A 27 -0.76 -18.79 -1.63
CA ALA A 27 -1.81 -19.41 -0.82
C ALA A 27 -1.29 -20.59 0.05
N THR A 28 -0.30 -21.34 -0.44
CA THR A 28 0.33 -22.42 0.35
C THR A 28 1.17 -21.86 1.50
N ALA A 29 1.88 -20.74 1.29
CA ALA A 29 2.59 -20.05 2.36
C ALA A 29 1.61 -19.49 3.40
N ILE A 30 0.48 -18.92 2.98
CA ILE A 30 -0.57 -18.44 3.88
C ILE A 30 -1.14 -19.59 4.72
N ALA A 31 -1.49 -20.71 4.10
CA ALA A 31 -1.99 -21.89 4.82
C ALA A 31 -0.95 -22.47 5.78
N GLY A 32 0.33 -22.44 5.40
CA GLY A 32 1.42 -22.96 6.22
C GLY A 32 1.59 -22.21 7.54
N VAL A 33 1.28 -20.91 7.60
CA VAL A 33 1.32 -20.13 8.86
C VAL A 33 0.45 -20.76 9.93
N GLY A 34 -0.80 -21.12 9.60
CA GLY A 34 -1.75 -21.74 10.54
C GLY A 34 -1.30 -23.07 11.14
N THR A 35 -0.27 -23.70 10.55
CA THR A 35 0.30 -24.97 11.03
C THR A 35 1.67 -24.84 11.67
N GLN A 36 2.41 -23.77 11.38
CA GLN A 36 3.83 -23.63 11.73
C GLN A 36 4.12 -22.46 12.68
N VAL A 37 3.17 -21.55 12.85
CA VAL A 37 3.32 -20.39 13.72
C VAL A 37 2.30 -20.53 14.85
N ALA A 38 2.78 -20.55 16.09
CA ALA A 38 1.90 -20.59 17.25
C ALA A 38 1.27 -19.20 17.52
N PRO A 39 0.09 -19.14 18.14
CA PRO A 39 -0.56 -17.87 18.49
C PRO A 39 0.33 -16.98 19.34
N GLY A 40 0.40 -15.69 19.01
CA GLY A 40 1.24 -14.70 19.69
C GLY A 40 2.76 -14.81 19.44
N GLU A 41 3.25 -15.85 18.75
CA GLU A 41 4.69 -16.08 18.54
C GLU A 41 5.25 -15.24 17.39
N VAL A 42 5.44 -13.94 17.63
CA VAL A 42 5.94 -12.96 16.65
C VAL A 42 7.30 -13.35 16.05
N VAL A 43 8.20 -13.96 16.84
CA VAL A 43 9.50 -14.43 16.33
C VAL A 43 9.34 -15.60 15.36
N SER A 44 8.38 -16.49 15.63
CA SER A 44 8.06 -17.60 14.72
C SER A 44 7.42 -17.10 13.43
N TRP A 45 6.55 -16.08 13.53
CA TRP A 45 5.96 -15.37 12.39
C TRP A 45 7.05 -14.76 11.49
N GLU A 46 7.98 -13.98 12.08
CA GLU A 46 9.08 -13.35 11.35
C GLU A 46 9.93 -14.38 10.60
N ARG A 47 10.40 -15.41 11.31
CA ARG A 47 11.25 -16.44 10.72
C ARG A 47 10.55 -17.23 9.63
N TYR A 48 9.25 -17.44 9.77
CA TYR A 48 8.45 -18.10 8.75
C TYR A 48 8.41 -17.26 7.47
N TRP A 49 7.97 -16.01 7.57
CA TRP A 49 7.80 -15.13 6.43
C TRP A 49 9.12 -14.74 5.77
N ARG A 50 10.18 -14.52 6.56
CA ARG A 50 11.51 -14.25 6.02
C ARG A 50 12.01 -15.39 5.15
N ARG A 51 11.83 -16.64 5.61
CA ARG A 51 12.19 -17.84 4.83
C ARG A 51 11.38 -17.98 3.55
N GLU A 52 10.10 -17.61 3.58
CA GLU A 52 9.28 -17.57 2.36
C GLU A 52 9.77 -16.49 1.38
N GLY A 53 10.25 -15.36 1.90
CA GLY A 53 10.94 -14.33 1.10
C GLY A 53 12.21 -14.87 0.44
N ASP A 54 13.08 -15.52 1.22
CA ASP A 54 14.34 -16.09 0.71
C ASP A 54 14.08 -17.14 -0.39
N ARG A 55 13.12 -18.04 -0.17
CA ARG A 55 12.70 -19.03 -1.17
C ARG A 55 12.12 -18.40 -2.43
N ALA A 56 11.41 -17.28 -2.29
CA ALA A 56 10.87 -16.58 -3.44
C ALA A 56 11.99 -15.91 -4.26
N LEU A 57 13.04 -15.39 -3.62
CA LEU A 57 14.24 -14.91 -4.33
C LEU A 57 14.93 -16.02 -5.11
N GLU A 58 15.18 -17.18 -4.48
CA GLU A 58 15.77 -18.35 -5.16
C GLU A 58 14.95 -18.75 -6.39
N ARG A 59 13.62 -18.80 -6.25
CA ARG A 59 12.72 -19.09 -7.38
C ARG A 59 12.74 -18.00 -8.45
N ALA A 60 12.96 -16.74 -8.09
CA ALA A 60 13.09 -15.66 -9.08
C ALA A 60 14.35 -15.86 -9.94
N ASP A 61 15.48 -16.23 -9.31
CA ASP A 61 16.73 -16.52 -10.01
C ASP A 61 16.57 -17.72 -10.96
N ASP A 62 15.95 -18.81 -10.49
CA ASP A 62 15.64 -19.98 -11.33
C ASP A 62 14.79 -19.61 -12.56
N ARG A 63 13.84 -18.68 -12.38
CA ARG A 63 12.94 -18.21 -13.45
C ARG A 63 13.68 -17.34 -14.46
N LEU A 64 14.55 -16.45 -13.98
CA LEU A 64 15.42 -15.65 -14.85
C LEU A 64 16.38 -16.55 -15.65
N ALA A 65 16.95 -17.58 -15.03
CA ALA A 65 17.81 -18.54 -15.71
C ALA A 65 17.09 -19.35 -16.81
N ALA A 66 15.75 -19.42 -16.73
CA ALA A 66 14.88 -20.07 -17.70
C ALA A 66 14.19 -19.07 -18.65
N ASP A 67 14.62 -17.81 -18.71
CA ASP A 67 14.03 -16.71 -19.49
C ASP A 67 12.53 -16.43 -19.19
N ASP A 68 12.02 -16.86 -18.04
CA ASP A 68 10.66 -16.58 -17.56
C ASP A 68 10.61 -15.26 -16.78
N VAL A 69 10.76 -14.14 -17.50
CA VAL A 69 10.76 -12.78 -16.94
C VAL A 69 9.50 -12.48 -16.13
N SER A 70 8.34 -12.86 -16.64
CA SER A 70 7.05 -12.63 -15.96
C SER A 70 6.95 -13.45 -14.67
N GLY A 71 7.43 -14.70 -14.69
CA GLY A 71 7.54 -15.54 -13.51
C GLY A 71 8.50 -14.98 -12.48
N ALA A 72 9.66 -14.48 -12.90
CA ALA A 72 10.63 -13.84 -12.03
C ALA A 72 10.06 -12.59 -11.35
N GLY A 73 9.40 -11.71 -12.10
CA GLY A 73 8.74 -10.52 -11.55
C GLY A 73 7.71 -10.86 -10.46
N ARG A 74 6.89 -11.90 -10.68
CA ARG A 74 5.96 -12.40 -9.64
C ARG A 74 6.67 -12.94 -8.40
N GLN A 75 7.77 -13.67 -8.56
CA GLN A 75 8.53 -14.19 -7.42
C GLN A 75 9.22 -13.08 -6.63
N LEU A 76 9.78 -12.06 -7.29
CA LEU A 76 10.35 -10.89 -6.60
C LEU A 76 9.28 -10.10 -5.85
N LEU A 77 8.09 -9.93 -6.44
CA LEU A 77 6.95 -9.33 -5.75
C LEU A 77 6.52 -10.17 -4.53
N SER A 78 6.52 -11.50 -4.66
CA SER A 78 6.26 -12.42 -3.55
C SER A 78 7.32 -12.34 -2.45
N ALA A 79 8.58 -12.12 -2.80
CA ALA A 79 9.66 -11.91 -1.85
C ALA A 79 9.45 -10.61 -1.08
N SER A 80 9.18 -9.50 -1.79
CA SER A 80 8.84 -8.20 -1.19
C SER A 80 7.71 -8.31 -0.18
N TRP A 81 6.58 -8.91 -0.56
CA TRP A 81 5.44 -9.10 0.33
C TRP A 81 5.82 -9.91 1.58
N SER A 82 6.55 -11.02 1.39
CA SER A 82 6.95 -11.90 2.50
C SER A 82 7.87 -11.19 3.50
N TYR A 83 8.84 -10.40 3.02
CA TYR A 83 9.65 -9.56 3.91
C TYR A 83 8.83 -8.47 4.60
N GLY A 84 7.83 -7.88 3.92
CA GLY A 84 6.87 -6.96 4.53
C GLY A 84 6.09 -7.59 5.68
N GLN A 85 5.63 -8.84 5.49
CA GLN A 85 4.96 -9.62 6.53
C GLN A 85 5.92 -9.92 7.70
N ALA A 86 7.17 -10.30 7.42
CA ALA A 86 8.19 -10.55 8.44
C ALA A 86 8.48 -9.29 9.28
N ALA A 87 8.47 -8.12 8.65
CA ALA A 87 8.73 -6.83 9.30
C ALA A 87 7.54 -6.30 10.12
N HIS A 88 6.31 -6.78 9.86
CA HIS A 88 5.07 -6.15 10.30
C HIS A 88 5.03 -5.82 11.80
N PHE A 89 5.30 -6.81 12.67
CA PHE A 89 5.21 -6.65 14.12
C PHE A 89 6.37 -5.88 14.76
N TYR A 90 7.42 -5.56 13.99
CA TYR A 90 8.56 -4.78 14.46
C TYR A 90 8.49 -3.31 14.04
N ARG A 91 7.51 -2.92 13.22
CA ARG A 91 7.42 -1.57 12.63
C ARG A 91 7.24 -0.44 13.64
N SER A 92 6.67 -0.73 14.81
CA SER A 92 6.57 0.25 15.90
C SER A 92 7.91 0.57 16.55
N ASP A 93 8.95 -0.22 16.30
CA ASP A 93 10.31 0.02 16.76
C ASP A 93 11.28 0.11 15.55
N PRO A 94 11.42 1.31 14.94
CA PRO A 94 12.33 1.51 13.82
C PRO A 94 13.81 1.23 14.13
N ALA A 95 14.19 1.18 15.41
CA ALA A 95 15.55 0.85 15.85
C ALA A 95 15.80 -0.67 15.90
N SER A 96 14.76 -1.49 15.83
CA SER A 96 14.87 -2.94 15.78
C SER A 96 15.66 -3.40 14.56
N GLU A 97 16.69 -4.21 14.78
CA GLU A 97 17.47 -4.85 13.71
C GLU A 97 16.56 -5.71 12.80
N MET A 98 15.55 -6.35 13.38
CA MET A 98 14.57 -7.19 12.66
C MET A 98 13.68 -6.35 11.77
N TRP A 99 13.25 -5.17 12.23
CA TRP A 99 12.56 -4.22 11.37
C TRP A 99 13.46 -3.77 10.23
N GLN A 100 14.66 -3.27 10.54
CA GLN A 100 15.57 -2.69 9.54
C GLN A 100 15.97 -3.71 8.47
N THR A 101 16.33 -4.92 8.89
CA THR A 101 16.79 -5.98 7.97
C THR A 101 15.66 -6.43 7.03
N ASN A 102 14.47 -6.71 7.57
CA ASN A 102 13.34 -7.14 6.75
C ASN A 102 12.82 -5.99 5.89
N ARG A 103 12.84 -4.74 6.37
CA ARG A 103 12.45 -3.57 5.59
C ARG A 103 13.39 -3.33 4.40
N LEU A 104 14.70 -3.42 4.61
CA LEU A 104 15.68 -3.31 3.53
C LEU A 104 15.52 -4.43 2.50
N SER A 105 15.26 -5.66 2.96
CA SER A 105 15.02 -6.82 2.08
C SER A 105 13.74 -6.64 1.25
N GLN A 106 12.66 -6.14 1.86
CA GLN A 106 11.43 -5.79 1.17
C GLN A 106 11.66 -4.76 0.06
N ILE A 107 12.29 -3.63 0.39
CA ILE A 107 12.57 -2.54 -0.56
C ILE A 107 13.42 -3.07 -1.72
N SER A 108 14.48 -3.83 -1.41
CA SER A 108 15.40 -4.36 -2.41
C SER A 108 14.69 -5.34 -3.36
N ALA A 109 13.89 -6.26 -2.82
CA ALA A 109 13.12 -7.21 -3.62
C ALA A 109 12.09 -6.51 -4.51
N PHE A 110 11.39 -5.50 -3.98
CA PHE A 110 10.43 -4.73 -4.76
C PHE A 110 11.09 -3.94 -5.88
N GLN A 111 12.19 -3.25 -5.59
CA GLN A 111 12.94 -2.49 -6.60
C GLN A 111 13.50 -3.39 -7.70
N ALA A 112 13.94 -4.60 -7.36
CA ALA A 112 14.32 -5.61 -8.34
C ALA A 112 13.13 -6.10 -9.18
N ALA A 113 11.92 -6.15 -8.60
CA ALA A 113 10.70 -6.54 -9.32
C ALA A 113 10.28 -5.50 -10.36
N ILE A 114 10.38 -4.19 -10.04
CA ILE A 114 9.90 -3.06 -10.86
C ILE A 114 10.11 -3.24 -12.38
N PRO A 115 11.32 -3.51 -12.90
CA PRO A 115 11.52 -3.64 -14.35
C PRO A 115 10.84 -4.85 -15.00
N LEU A 116 10.35 -5.80 -14.20
CA LEU A 116 9.73 -7.06 -14.64
C LEU A 116 8.20 -7.07 -14.40
N LEU A 117 7.65 -6.01 -13.82
CA LEU A 117 6.24 -5.92 -13.47
C LEU A 117 5.37 -5.61 -14.71
N PRO A 118 4.16 -6.18 -14.81
CA PRO A 118 3.27 -5.95 -15.94
C PRO A 118 2.73 -4.51 -15.97
N ASN A 119 2.44 -3.93 -14.81
CA ASN A 119 2.03 -2.53 -14.69
C ASN A 119 3.24 -1.65 -14.41
N ARG A 120 3.39 -0.55 -15.17
CA ARG A 120 4.43 0.46 -14.93
C ARG A 120 4.40 0.92 -13.47
N CYS A 121 5.55 0.88 -12.83
CA CYS A 121 5.79 1.36 -11.49
C CYS A 121 7.11 2.12 -11.48
N GLU A 122 7.12 3.33 -10.92
CA GLU A 122 8.30 4.19 -10.94
C GLU A 122 8.62 4.67 -9.54
N PRO A 123 9.87 4.52 -9.06
CA PRO A 123 10.27 5.12 -7.79
C PRO A 123 10.22 6.65 -7.92
N ILE A 124 9.62 7.30 -6.94
CA ILE A 124 9.55 8.76 -6.82
C ILE A 124 10.25 9.18 -5.54
N VAL A 125 10.99 10.28 -5.64
CA VAL A 125 11.54 10.98 -4.48
C VAL A 125 10.99 12.41 -4.51
N MET A 126 10.35 12.82 -3.43
CA MET A 126 9.84 14.17 -3.25
C MET A 126 10.64 14.88 -2.17
N SER A 127 11.23 16.02 -2.51
CA SER A 127 11.87 16.88 -1.51
C SER A 127 10.81 17.70 -0.79
N THR A 128 10.70 17.49 0.52
CA THR A 128 9.80 18.19 1.43
C THR A 128 10.63 19.04 2.39
N ARG A 129 9.99 19.83 3.26
CA ARG A 129 10.69 20.61 4.29
C ARG A 129 11.27 19.72 5.38
N VAL A 130 10.66 18.56 5.61
CA VAL A 130 11.10 17.59 6.63
C VAL A 130 12.08 16.54 6.10
N GLY A 131 12.37 16.54 4.79
CA GLY A 131 13.36 15.66 4.18
C GLY A 131 12.91 15.13 2.82
N ASN A 132 13.53 14.05 2.36
CA ASN A 132 13.07 13.36 1.16
C ASN A 132 12.02 12.31 1.55
N CYS A 133 10.84 12.38 0.93
CA CYS A 133 9.82 11.33 0.98
C CYS A 133 10.00 10.40 -0.22
N HIS A 134 9.91 9.10 0.02
CA HIS A 134 10.00 8.06 -0.99
C HIS A 134 8.62 7.48 -1.27
N GLY A 135 8.40 7.11 -2.53
CA GLY A 135 7.13 6.55 -2.97
C GLY A 135 7.22 5.90 -4.34
N TYR A 136 6.07 5.51 -4.86
CA TYR A 136 5.96 4.92 -6.18
C TYR A 136 4.79 5.53 -6.95
N LEU A 137 5.01 5.78 -8.24
CA LEU A 137 3.95 6.12 -9.18
C LEU A 137 3.59 4.89 -10.00
N ILE A 138 2.35 4.45 -9.90
CA ILE A 138 1.84 3.21 -10.48
C ILE A 138 0.84 3.56 -11.59
N GLY A 139 0.93 2.86 -12.72
CA GLY A 139 0.01 2.99 -13.85
C GLY A 139 0.61 3.73 -15.04
N GLU A 140 -0.02 3.53 -16.19
CA GLU A 140 0.43 4.06 -17.47
C GLU A 140 0.28 5.58 -17.57
N GLU A 141 1.19 6.22 -18.30
CA GLU A 141 1.15 7.67 -18.52
C GLU A 141 -0.05 8.10 -19.36
N GLN A 142 -0.52 7.22 -20.24
CA GLN A 142 -1.72 7.40 -21.05
C GLN A 142 -2.99 7.48 -20.18
N ASN A 143 -2.93 6.96 -18.95
CA ASN A 143 -3.99 6.99 -17.95
C ASN A 143 -3.94 8.26 -17.07
N ALA A 144 -3.18 9.29 -17.45
CA ALA A 144 -3.02 10.53 -16.67
C ALA A 144 -4.31 11.38 -16.52
N GLY A 145 -5.46 10.90 -16.97
CA GLY A 145 -6.75 11.57 -16.81
C GLY A 145 -7.17 11.72 -15.35
N ALA A 146 -6.76 10.79 -14.47
CA ALA A 146 -7.03 10.84 -13.04
C ALA A 146 -5.82 10.34 -12.22
N TYR A 147 -5.60 10.97 -11.06
CA TYR A 147 -4.59 10.54 -10.10
C TYR A 147 -5.21 10.21 -8.75
N VAL A 148 -4.69 9.18 -8.08
CA VAL A 148 -5.04 8.82 -6.71
C VAL A 148 -3.79 8.95 -5.86
N LEU A 149 -3.81 9.81 -4.85
CA LEU A 149 -2.80 9.87 -3.81
C LEU A 149 -3.13 8.85 -2.73
N ILE A 150 -2.14 8.04 -2.40
CA ILE A 150 -2.24 6.94 -1.46
C ILE A 150 -1.15 7.13 -0.38
N PRO A 151 -1.47 7.77 0.76
CA PRO A 151 -0.56 7.81 1.89
C PRO A 151 -0.48 6.47 2.59
N VAL A 152 0.74 6.03 2.90
CA VAL A 152 1.02 4.79 3.62
C VAL A 152 1.86 5.07 4.88
N GLY A 153 2.12 4.04 5.70
CA GLY A 153 2.87 4.20 6.95
C GLY A 153 2.75 3.00 7.89
N VAL A 154 2.35 3.25 9.15
CA VAL A 154 2.34 2.25 10.25
C VAL A 154 1.71 0.90 9.86
N GLU A 155 0.67 0.87 9.04
CA GLU A 155 -0.05 -0.37 8.71
C GLU A 155 0.38 -0.99 7.38
N MET A 156 1.01 -0.21 6.50
CA MET A 156 1.28 -0.58 5.12
C MET A 156 2.50 0.18 4.59
N SER A 157 3.37 -0.53 3.88
CA SER A 157 4.50 0.08 3.17
C SER A 157 4.12 0.49 1.74
N ALA A 158 4.96 1.30 1.10
CA ALA A 158 4.73 1.73 -0.27
C ALA A 158 4.83 0.55 -1.25
N GLU A 159 5.65 -0.44 -0.94
CA GLU A 159 5.84 -1.69 -1.69
C GLU A 159 4.59 -2.57 -1.65
N ASP A 160 3.95 -2.69 -0.48
CA ASP A 160 2.70 -3.47 -0.34
C ASP A 160 1.57 -2.90 -1.23
N SER A 161 1.62 -1.58 -1.47
CA SER A 161 0.58 -0.87 -2.21
C SER A 161 0.54 -1.27 -3.68
N TYR A 162 1.66 -1.68 -4.28
CA TYR A 162 1.63 -2.18 -5.65
C TYR A 162 0.70 -3.39 -5.77
N ALA A 163 0.86 -4.36 -4.88
CA ALA A 163 0.07 -5.58 -4.89
C ALA A 163 -1.43 -5.33 -4.65
N LEU A 164 -1.75 -4.28 -3.89
CA LEU A 164 -3.13 -3.93 -3.54
C LEU A 164 -3.82 -3.04 -4.59
N PHE A 165 -3.08 -2.14 -5.24
CA PHE A 165 -3.68 -1.07 -6.03
C PHE A 165 -3.33 -1.10 -7.52
N ALA A 166 -2.29 -1.81 -7.96
CA ALA A 166 -1.85 -1.75 -9.37
C ALA A 166 -2.92 -2.22 -10.35
N SER A 167 -3.53 -3.37 -10.09
CA SER A 167 -4.60 -3.93 -10.94
C SER A 167 -5.83 -3.02 -10.99
N THR A 168 -6.18 -2.43 -9.84
CA THR A 168 -7.32 -1.53 -9.74
C THR A 168 -7.06 -0.20 -10.44
N ALA A 169 -5.86 0.37 -10.30
CA ALA A 169 -5.43 1.58 -11.01
C ALA A 169 -5.54 1.40 -12.54
N GLU A 170 -5.07 0.25 -13.04
CA GLU A 170 -5.22 -0.13 -14.44
C GLU A 170 -6.70 -0.24 -14.85
N ALA A 171 -7.51 -0.97 -14.08
CA ALA A 171 -8.91 -1.21 -14.39
C ALA A 171 -9.75 0.07 -14.48
N VAL A 172 -9.41 1.10 -13.70
CA VAL A 172 -10.13 2.38 -13.66
C VAL A 172 -9.45 3.49 -14.47
N GLY A 173 -8.33 3.18 -15.13
CA GLY A 173 -7.59 4.14 -15.94
C GLY A 173 -7.06 5.33 -15.13
N ALA A 174 -6.66 5.10 -13.87
CA ALA A 174 -6.05 6.11 -13.01
C ALA A 174 -4.57 5.78 -12.75
N ARG A 175 -3.80 6.81 -12.37
CA ARG A 175 -2.44 6.63 -11.85
C ARG A 175 -2.43 6.78 -10.33
N CYS A 176 -1.76 5.87 -9.63
CA CYS A 176 -1.67 5.92 -8.18
C CYS A 176 -0.30 6.42 -7.76
N LEU A 177 -0.25 7.55 -7.05
CA LEU A 177 0.94 7.99 -6.34
C LEU A 177 0.85 7.46 -4.91
N VAL A 178 1.74 6.54 -4.57
CA VAL A 178 1.89 5.98 -3.22
C VAL A 178 3.05 6.68 -2.54
N ILE A 179 2.87 7.19 -1.32
CA ILE A 179 3.92 7.89 -0.56
C ILE A 179 3.97 7.41 0.89
N ASP A 180 5.18 7.11 1.37
CA ASP A 180 5.41 6.73 2.77
C ASP A 180 5.39 7.98 3.66
N LEU A 181 4.43 8.07 4.57
CA LEU A 181 4.38 9.16 5.54
C LEU A 181 5.48 8.94 6.58
N CYS A 182 6.41 9.89 6.67
CA CYS A 182 7.59 9.81 7.53
C CYS A 182 7.26 9.35 8.96
N MET A 183 7.83 8.22 9.34
CA MET A 183 7.61 7.55 10.62
C MET A 183 8.52 8.07 11.76
N SER A 184 9.50 8.93 11.46
CA SER A 184 10.60 9.21 12.40
C SER A 184 10.26 10.17 13.54
N ASP A 185 9.17 10.91 13.46
CA ASP A 185 8.70 11.82 14.52
C ASP A 185 7.17 11.84 14.70
N GLY A 186 6.41 11.23 13.77
CA GLY A 186 4.96 11.03 13.88
C GLY A 186 4.16 12.33 14.06
N THR A 187 4.77 13.48 13.78
CA THR A 187 4.10 14.76 14.00
C THR A 187 3.14 15.02 12.85
N ARG A 188 1.94 15.50 13.17
CA ARG A 188 0.95 15.93 12.17
C ARG A 188 1.51 16.94 11.17
N ALA A 189 2.54 17.72 11.58
CA ALA A 189 3.18 18.70 10.73
C ALA A 189 4.03 18.07 9.61
N ALA A 190 4.76 16.98 9.90
CA ALA A 190 5.55 16.27 8.90
C ALA A 190 4.64 15.60 7.85
N ASP A 191 3.57 14.94 8.30
CA ASP A 191 2.57 14.36 7.39
C ASP A 191 1.95 15.41 6.47
N ALA A 192 1.55 16.56 7.03
CA ALA A 192 0.95 17.66 6.27
C ALA A 192 1.90 18.24 5.23
N ASP A 193 3.20 18.35 5.54
CA ASP A 193 4.22 18.83 4.60
C ASP A 193 4.45 17.86 3.43
N VAL A 194 4.54 16.56 3.74
CA VAL A 194 4.67 15.49 2.74
C VAL A 194 3.41 15.44 1.85
N MET A 195 2.23 15.41 2.45
CA MET A 195 0.95 15.38 1.75
C MET A 195 0.75 16.63 0.90
N GLY A 196 1.03 17.82 1.44
CA GLY A 196 0.92 19.08 0.69
C GLY A 196 1.85 19.13 -0.52
N THR A 197 3.07 18.62 -0.38
CA THR A 197 4.03 18.50 -1.49
C THR A 197 3.50 17.57 -2.59
N ALA A 198 3.02 16.38 -2.21
CA ALA A 198 2.47 15.41 -3.15
C ALA A 198 1.20 15.93 -3.85
N LEU A 199 0.29 16.55 -3.10
CA LEU A 199 -0.94 17.14 -3.63
C LEU A 199 -0.66 18.30 -4.59
N THR A 200 0.29 19.17 -4.27
CA THR A 200 0.74 20.24 -5.18
C THR A 200 1.31 19.64 -6.47
N TRP A 201 2.12 18.59 -6.36
CA TRP A 201 2.68 17.88 -7.51
C TRP A 201 1.61 17.25 -8.41
N LEU A 202 0.56 16.66 -7.82
CA LEU A 202 -0.54 16.02 -8.54
C LEU A 202 -1.50 17.04 -9.18
N THR A 203 -1.92 18.05 -8.42
CA THR A 203 -2.89 19.07 -8.89
C THR A 203 -2.30 19.97 -9.97
N GLY A 204 -0.97 20.12 -10.03
CA GLY A 204 -0.28 20.74 -11.17
C GLY A 204 -0.32 19.92 -12.47
N ARG A 205 -0.74 18.65 -12.42
CA ARG A 205 -0.76 17.71 -13.57
C ARG A 205 -2.15 17.30 -14.02
N SER A 206 -3.11 17.28 -13.10
CA SER A 206 -4.48 16.89 -13.40
C SER A 206 -5.47 17.66 -12.54
N SER A 207 -6.65 17.94 -13.10
CA SER A 207 -7.79 18.46 -12.36
C SER A 207 -8.60 17.36 -11.66
N LYS A 208 -8.25 16.08 -11.86
CA LYS A 208 -8.91 14.91 -11.24
C LYS A 208 -7.93 14.23 -10.29
N VAL A 209 -7.76 14.82 -9.12
CA VAL A 209 -6.92 14.27 -8.05
C VAL A 209 -7.79 13.77 -6.91
N PHE A 210 -7.66 12.49 -6.61
CA PHE A 210 -8.32 11.83 -5.49
C PHE A 210 -7.29 11.54 -4.41
N VAL A 211 -7.71 11.49 -3.15
CA VAL A 211 -6.88 10.96 -2.05
C VAL A 211 -7.58 9.76 -1.46
N LEU A 212 -6.87 8.67 -1.22
CA LEU A 212 -7.40 7.47 -0.59
C LEU A 212 -6.66 7.20 0.73
N GLY A 213 -7.27 7.57 1.85
CA GLY A 213 -6.82 7.16 3.18
C GLY A 213 -7.47 5.84 3.59
N TRP A 214 -6.82 5.06 4.43
CA TRP A 214 -7.40 3.83 4.97
C TRP A 214 -7.06 3.57 6.43
N GLY A 215 -7.86 2.73 7.08
CA GLY A 215 -7.58 2.19 8.41
C GLY A 215 -7.27 3.30 9.42
N ALA A 216 -6.21 3.11 10.19
CA ALA A 216 -5.78 4.12 11.16
C ALA A 216 -5.21 5.40 10.51
N LEU A 217 -4.85 5.36 9.22
CA LEU A 217 -4.33 6.52 8.48
C LEU A 217 -5.43 7.42 7.90
N ALA A 218 -6.70 6.99 7.88
CA ALA A 218 -7.79 7.79 7.34
C ALA A 218 -7.90 9.18 8.00
N SER A 219 -7.93 9.23 9.33
CA SER A 219 -8.03 10.49 10.08
C SER A 219 -6.79 11.38 9.90
N ARG A 220 -5.59 10.78 9.84
CA ARG A 220 -4.33 11.49 9.54
C ARG A 220 -4.33 12.06 8.13
N THR A 221 -4.82 11.31 7.16
CA THR A 221 -4.95 11.73 5.76
C THR A 221 -5.83 12.96 5.65
N VAL A 222 -7.01 12.93 6.26
CA VAL A 222 -7.95 14.07 6.28
C VAL A 222 -7.33 15.29 6.94
N ALA A 223 -6.69 15.11 8.10
CA ALA A 223 -6.02 16.21 8.80
C ALA A 223 -4.85 16.80 7.99
N ALA A 224 -4.08 15.97 7.28
CA ALA A 224 -2.93 16.38 6.50
C ALA A 224 -3.30 17.07 5.18
N ILE A 225 -4.48 16.75 4.62
CA ILE A 225 -5.02 17.47 3.45
C ILE A 225 -5.34 18.92 3.80
N GLY A 226 -5.91 19.17 4.99
CA GLY A 226 -6.31 20.52 5.41
C GLY A 226 -7.25 21.17 4.39
N ASP A 227 -6.97 22.42 4.01
CA ASP A 227 -7.77 23.20 3.05
C ASP A 227 -7.23 23.11 1.60
N HIS A 228 -6.52 22.04 1.25
CA HIS A 228 -5.91 21.92 -0.08
C HIS A 228 -6.97 21.96 -1.20
N SER A 229 -6.92 23.01 -2.02
CA SER A 229 -7.82 23.18 -3.18
C SER A 229 -7.41 22.29 -4.36
N GLY A 230 -8.34 22.02 -5.29
CA GLY A 230 -8.04 21.28 -6.52
C GLY A 230 -8.20 19.75 -6.43
N LEU A 231 -8.69 19.23 -5.30
CA LEU A 231 -9.04 17.83 -5.16
C LEU A 231 -10.43 17.55 -5.76
N ALA A 232 -10.54 16.43 -6.47
CA ALA A 232 -11.79 15.91 -6.98
C ALA A 232 -12.58 15.14 -5.92
N ALA A 233 -11.91 14.42 -5.01
CA ALA A 233 -12.53 13.76 -3.86
C ALA A 233 -11.48 13.29 -2.83
N VAL A 234 -11.93 12.98 -1.61
CA VAL A 234 -11.11 12.31 -0.58
C VAL A 234 -11.87 11.09 -0.09
N LEU A 235 -11.27 9.92 -0.15
CA LEU A 235 -11.92 8.65 0.15
C LEU A 235 -11.21 8.08 1.37
N CYS A 236 -11.96 7.78 2.43
CA CYS A 236 -11.43 7.12 3.62
C CYS A 236 -12.13 5.78 3.80
N CYS A 237 -11.38 4.71 3.61
CA CYS A 237 -11.86 3.35 3.80
C CYS A 237 -11.51 2.86 5.21
N PRO A 238 -12.45 2.23 5.94
CA PRO A 238 -12.10 1.60 7.21
C PRO A 238 -11.19 0.38 7.03
N ASP A 239 -11.27 -0.32 5.90
CA ASP A 239 -10.51 -1.54 5.61
C ASP A 239 -9.89 -1.52 4.20
N ALA A 240 -8.65 -2.00 4.08
CA ALA A 240 -7.97 -2.20 2.80
C ALA A 240 -8.66 -3.24 1.91
N ALA A 241 -9.44 -4.17 2.48
CA ALA A 241 -10.25 -5.11 1.71
C ALA A 241 -11.33 -4.41 0.85
N GLU A 242 -11.70 -3.18 1.20
CA GLU A 242 -12.69 -2.37 0.46
C GLU A 242 -12.04 -1.48 -0.62
N ALA A 243 -10.71 -1.49 -0.74
CA ALA A 243 -9.96 -0.67 -1.70
C ALA A 243 -10.43 -0.86 -3.14
N ASP A 244 -10.63 -2.11 -3.58
CA ASP A 244 -11.09 -2.40 -4.95
C ASP A 244 -12.48 -1.80 -5.22
N ALA A 245 -13.40 -1.96 -4.26
CA ALA A 245 -14.76 -1.41 -4.36
C ALA A 245 -14.73 0.12 -4.44
N VAL A 246 -13.94 0.77 -3.58
CA VAL A 246 -13.82 2.24 -3.57
C VAL A 246 -13.15 2.77 -4.83
N CYS A 247 -12.11 2.11 -5.32
CA CYS A 247 -11.46 2.54 -6.54
C CYS A 247 -12.36 2.38 -7.77
N ARG A 248 -13.20 1.34 -7.84
CA ARG A 248 -14.20 1.19 -8.92
C ARG A 248 -15.19 2.34 -8.98
N LEU A 249 -15.39 3.08 -7.88
CA LEU A 249 -16.23 4.27 -7.85
C LEU A 249 -15.54 5.50 -8.45
N LEU A 250 -14.20 5.53 -8.54
CA LEU A 250 -13.42 6.70 -8.99
C LEU A 250 -13.90 7.31 -10.31
N PRO A 251 -14.21 6.53 -11.37
CA PRO A 251 -14.69 7.10 -12.64
C PRO A 251 -16.03 7.84 -12.52
N ALA A 252 -16.85 7.48 -11.52
CA ALA A 252 -18.19 8.03 -11.30
C ALA A 252 -18.20 9.22 -10.32
N LEU A 253 -17.08 9.51 -9.66
CA LEU A 253 -16.99 10.62 -8.71
C LEU A 253 -16.81 11.95 -9.46
N GLU A 254 -17.90 12.71 -9.56
CA GLU A 254 -17.89 14.10 -9.98
C GLU A 254 -17.99 15.00 -8.73
N CYS A 255 -16.96 15.83 -8.48
CA CYS A 255 -16.93 16.90 -7.45
C CYS A 255 -16.74 16.44 -5.97
N PRO A 256 -16.14 17.31 -5.11
CA PRO A 256 -15.47 16.91 -3.87
C PRO A 256 -16.40 16.18 -2.92
N SER A 257 -16.32 14.87 -2.96
CA SER A 257 -17.03 13.97 -2.08
C SER A 257 -16.02 13.44 -1.06
N VAL A 258 -16.36 13.47 0.22
CA VAL A 258 -15.52 12.83 1.24
C VAL A 258 -16.27 11.65 1.84
N LEU A 259 -15.78 10.45 1.55
CA LEU A 259 -16.23 9.24 2.22
C LEU A 259 -15.45 9.15 3.52
N LEU A 260 -16.10 9.32 4.68
CA LEU A 260 -15.51 9.06 5.99
C LEU A 260 -16.19 7.85 6.64
N PRO A 261 -15.48 7.11 7.52
CA PRO A 261 -16.12 6.15 8.41
C PRO A 261 -17.21 6.85 9.25
N PRO A 262 -18.30 6.14 9.62
CA PRO A 262 -19.44 6.72 10.32
C PRO A 262 -19.10 7.48 11.61
N ASP A 263 -17.97 7.16 12.25
CA ASP A 263 -17.59 7.65 13.58
C ASP A 263 -16.53 8.77 13.58
N SER A 264 -16.20 9.35 12.41
CA SER A 264 -15.22 10.44 12.31
C SER A 264 -15.88 11.81 12.42
N GLU A 265 -15.42 12.68 13.33
CA GLU A 265 -15.84 14.09 13.35
C GLU A 265 -15.48 14.74 12.02
N VAL A 266 -16.51 15.13 11.26
CA VAL A 266 -16.38 15.67 9.92
C VAL A 266 -15.95 17.14 10.00
N ALA A 267 -14.84 17.49 9.36
CA ALA A 267 -14.48 18.89 9.14
C ALA A 267 -15.58 19.59 8.33
N ALA A 268 -15.94 20.82 8.72
CA ALA A 268 -17.05 21.55 8.13
C ALA A 268 -16.92 21.69 6.60
N GLY A 269 -17.94 21.23 5.85
CA GLY A 269 -18.02 21.36 4.39
C GLY A 269 -18.04 20.05 3.60
N LEU A 270 -17.88 18.90 4.26
CA LEU A 270 -17.82 17.59 3.60
C LEU A 270 -19.16 16.83 3.69
N ARG A 271 -19.53 16.06 2.65
CA ARG A 271 -20.77 15.26 2.59
C ARG A 271 -20.47 13.77 2.43
N TRP A 272 -21.20 12.96 3.19
CA TRP A 272 -21.25 11.50 3.05
C TRP A 272 -21.95 11.09 1.73
N LEU A 273 -21.42 10.07 1.04
CA LEU A 273 -22.23 9.29 0.09
C LEU A 273 -22.58 7.95 0.74
N PRO A 274 -23.84 7.50 0.65
CA PRO A 274 -24.21 6.21 1.20
C PRO A 274 -23.44 5.05 0.60
N SER A 275 -23.18 4.02 1.41
CA SER A 275 -22.65 2.71 0.97
C SER A 275 -23.52 1.99 -0.08
N ASN A 276 -24.66 2.58 -0.45
CA ASN A 276 -25.62 2.06 -1.42
C ASN A 276 -25.54 2.84 -2.76
N VAL A 277 -24.36 3.31 -3.14
CA VAL A 277 -24.11 3.65 -4.55
C VAL A 277 -24.08 2.31 -5.31
N PRO A 278 -24.95 2.11 -6.31
CA PRO A 278 -25.17 0.82 -6.99
C PRO A 278 -23.95 0.29 -7.73
#